data_AF-A0A923W051-F1
#
_entry.id   AF-A0A923W051-F1
#
_cell.length_a   1.000
_cell.length_b   1.000
_cell.length_c   1.000
_cell.angle_alpha   90.00
_cell.angle_beta   90.00
_cell.angle_gamma   90.00
#
_symmetry.space_group_name_H-M   'P 1'
#
loop_
_entity.id
_entity.type
_entity.pdbx_description
1 polymer ?
#
loop_
_entity_poly.entity_id
_entity_poly.type
_entity_poly.pdbx_seq_one_letter_code
_entity_poly.pdbx_strand_id
1 'polypeptide(L)' 'MKKSIVVFLLIFNASYSQISGCTDSIAKNFNPKATNNDGSCLYETAKTKPLISLKLSDSLKETSGLIKFDNL' A
#
# COMPACT_ATOMS: atom_id res chain seq x y z
N MET A 1 -38.15 32.30 7.08
CA MET A 1 -38.30 30.83 6.94
C MET A 1 -37.43 30.22 5.84
N LYS A 2 -37.32 30.79 4.63
CA LYS A 2 -36.45 30.23 3.56
C LYS A 2 -34.94 30.29 3.88
N LYS A 3 -34.48 31.35 4.56
CA LYS A 3 -33.07 31.51 4.97
C LYS A 3 -32.63 30.50 6.04
N SER A 4 -33.52 30.12 6.96
CA SER A 4 -33.26 29.08 7.98
C SER A 4 -33.16 27.67 7.40
N ILE A 5 -33.89 27.39 6.30
CA ILE A 5 -33.81 26.11 5.57
C ILE A 5 -32.48 25.96 4.84
N VAL A 6 -31.95 27.05 4.25
CA VAL A 6 -30.63 27.06 3.60
C VAL A 6 -29.51 26.83 4.61
N VAL A 7 -29.62 27.41 5.81
CA VAL A 7 -28.68 27.14 6.91
C VAL A 7 -28.72 25.67 7.33
N PHE A 8 -29.90 25.07 7.42
CA PHE A 8 -30.05 23.64 7.74
C PHE A 8 -29.44 22.73 6.66
N LEU A 9 -29.57 23.07 5.38
CA LEU A 9 -29.00 22.31 4.25
C LEU A 9 -27.47 22.39 4.15
N LEU A 10 -26.84 23.49 4.62
CA LEU A 10 -25.39 23.63 4.60
C LEU A 10 -24.68 22.88 5.74
N ILE A 11 -25.39 22.56 6.83
CA ILE A 11 -24.85 21.86 8.00
C ILE A 11 -24.92 20.33 7.83
N PHE A 12 -25.73 19.83 6.88
CA PHE A 12 -25.88 18.40 6.55
C PHE A 12 -24.94 17.90 5.45
N ASN A 13 -23.82 18.58 5.21
CA ASN A 13 -22.74 17.95 4.45
C ASN A 13 -22.08 16.91 5.36
N ALA A 14 -22.50 15.65 5.23
CA ALA A 14 -21.87 14.51 5.87
C ALA A 14 -20.46 14.34 5.28
N SER A 15 -19.51 15.10 5.82
CA SER A 15 -18.09 14.91 5.58
C SER A 15 -17.69 13.56 6.19
N TYR A 16 -17.69 12.50 5.38
CA TYR A 16 -17.13 11.21 5.80
C TYR A 16 -15.63 11.40 5.97
N SER A 17 -15.18 11.50 7.22
CA SER A 17 -13.75 11.49 7.55
C SER A 17 -13.15 10.21 7.01
N GLN A 18 -12.01 10.29 6.30
CA GLN A 18 -11.25 9.10 5.97
C GLN A 18 -10.77 8.47 7.29
N ILE A 19 -11.15 7.21 7.49
CA ILE A 19 -10.69 6.43 8.63
C ILE A 19 -9.43 5.71 8.19
N SER A 20 -8.29 6.06 8.79
CA SER A 20 -7.01 5.40 8.53
C SER A 20 -6.92 4.07 9.27
N GLY A 21 -6.40 3.04 8.61
CA GLY A 21 -6.14 1.73 9.19
C GLY A 21 -5.88 0.68 8.11
N CYS A 22 -5.53 -0.55 8.48
CA CYS A 22 -5.33 -1.61 7.49
C CYS A 22 -6.63 -1.97 6.77
N THR A 23 -6.66 -1.79 5.44
CA THR A 23 -7.82 -2.11 4.59
C THR A 23 -7.77 -3.51 3.99
N ASP A 24 -6.69 -4.26 4.21
CA ASP A 24 -6.53 -5.60 3.68
C ASP A 24 -7.21 -6.64 4.58
N SER A 25 -8.22 -7.33 4.06
CA SER A 25 -8.99 -8.37 4.76
C SER A 25 -8.19 -9.60 5.15
N ILE A 26 -7.02 -9.84 4.54
CA ILE A 26 -6.15 -10.98 4.90
C ILE A 26 -5.15 -10.64 6.02
N ALA A 27 -5.01 -9.37 6.39
CA ALA A 27 -4.11 -8.93 7.45
C ALA A 27 -4.71 -9.20 8.84
N LYS A 28 -3.84 -9.46 9.82
CA LYS A 28 -4.26 -9.76 11.22
C LYS A 28 -4.98 -8.60 11.91
N ASN A 29 -4.66 -7.37 11.49
CA ASN A 29 -5.21 -6.13 12.02
C ASN A 29 -6.13 -5.42 11.02
N PHE A 30 -6.81 -6.18 10.16
CA PHE A 30 -7.84 -5.65 9.27
C PHE A 30 -8.86 -4.79 10.04
N ASN A 31 -9.11 -3.57 9.56
CA ASN A 31 -10.12 -2.67 10.09
C ASN A 31 -11.23 -2.47 9.05
N PRO A 32 -12.43 -3.05 9.25
CA PRO A 32 -13.54 -2.92 8.29
C PRO A 32 -14.09 -1.49 8.17
N LYS A 33 -13.76 -0.61 9.12
CA LYS A 33 -14.14 0.81 9.05
C LYS A 33 -13.07 1.66 8.36
N ALA A 34 -11.88 1.13 8.12
CA ALA A 34 -10.82 1.88 7.45
C ALA A 34 -11.18 2.11 5.99
N THR A 35 -11.12 3.36 5.56
CA THR A 35 -11.35 3.80 4.18
C THR A 35 -10.06 4.21 3.48
N ASN A 36 -8.97 4.38 4.25
CA ASN A 36 -7.64 4.71 3.73
C ASN A 36 -6.61 3.81 4.40
N ASN A 37 -5.79 3.12 3.60
CA ASN A 37 -4.74 2.26 4.10
C ASN A 37 -3.58 3.10 4.66
N ASP A 38 -3.23 2.88 5.93
CA ASP A 38 -2.13 3.59 6.59
C ASP A 38 -0.79 2.85 6.53
N GLY A 39 -0.75 1.69 5.86
CA GLY A 39 0.45 0.86 5.75
C GLY A 39 0.78 0.06 7.01
N SER A 40 -0.09 0.01 8.01
CA SER A 40 0.12 -0.72 9.26
C SER A 40 -0.23 -2.21 9.20
N CYS A 41 -0.63 -2.75 8.04
CA CYS A 41 -1.07 -4.14 7.90
C CYS A 41 -0.03 -5.16 8.38
N LEU A 42 -0.46 -6.09 9.23
CA LEU A 42 0.35 -7.13 9.82
C LEU A 42 0.05 -8.48 9.17
N TYR A 43 1.06 -9.05 8.53
CA TYR A 43 0.97 -10.35 7.86
C TYR A 43 1.77 -11.42 8.62
N GLU A 44 1.38 -12.68 8.41
CA GLU A 44 2.20 -13.80 8.87
C GLU A 44 3.52 -13.84 8.13
N THR A 45 4.60 -14.08 8.89
CA THR A 45 5.91 -14.29 8.29
C THR A 45 5.93 -15.65 7.61
N ALA A 46 5.92 -15.64 6.28
CA ALA A 46 6.09 -16.86 5.50
C ALA A 46 7.58 -17.26 5.52
N LYS A 47 7.91 -18.35 6.21
CA LYS A 47 9.23 -18.97 6.10
C LYS A 47 9.25 -19.89 4.89
N THR A 48 9.61 -19.34 3.73
CA THR A 48 9.82 -20.16 2.53
C THR A 48 11.29 -20.53 2.43
N LYS A 49 11.57 -21.82 2.22
CA LYS A 49 12.90 -22.26 1.80
C LYS A 49 12.86 -22.37 0.27
N PRO A 50 13.84 -21.80 -0.45
CA PRO A 50 13.90 -21.99 -1.88
C PRO A 50 14.09 -23.48 -2.18
N LEU A 51 13.33 -24.01 -3.13
CA LEU A 51 13.46 -25.40 -3.58
C LEU A 51 14.87 -25.64 -4.15
N ILE A 52 15.44 -24.61 -4.79
CA ILE A 52 16.79 -24.63 -5.36
C ILE A 52 17.45 -23.30 -5.00
N SER A 53 18.66 -23.37 -4.44
CA SER A 53 19.54 -22.22 -4.28
C SER A 53 20.74 -22.42 -5.20
N LEU A 54 20.79 -21.69 -6.31
CA LEU A 54 21.92 -21.73 -7.24
C LEU A 54 22.94 -20.68 -6.82
N LYS A 55 24.17 -21.13 -6.54
CA LYS A 55 25.30 -20.22 -6.38
C LYS A 55 25.70 -19.72 -7.76
N LEU A 56 25.47 -18.43 -8.02
CA LEU A 56 25.92 -17.78 -9.25
C LEU A 56 27.44 -17.60 -9.21
N SER A 57 28.07 -17.53 -10.40
CA SER A 57 29.47 -17.16 -10.51
C SER A 57 29.67 -15.68 -10.24
N ASP A 58 30.84 -15.33 -9.68
CA ASP A 58 31.24 -13.94 -9.43
C ASP A 58 31.42 -13.14 -10.73
N SER A 59 31.54 -13.85 -11.87
CA SER A 59 31.53 -13.28 -13.21
C SER A 59 30.14 -13.45 -13.82
N LEU A 60 29.46 -12.34 -14.06
CA LEU A 60 28.27 -12.28 -14.90
C LEU A 60 28.73 -12.02 -16.34
N LYS A 61 28.42 -12.94 -17.25
CA LYS A 61 28.59 -12.68 -18.69
C LYS A 61 27.42 -11.79 -19.11
N GLU A 62 27.64 -10.48 -19.10
CA GLU A 62 26.64 -9.51 -19.56
C GLU A 62 26.28 -9.80 -21.02
N THR A 63 25.04 -10.24 -21.24
CA THR A 63 24.41 -10.28 -22.57
C THR A 63 23.33 -9.21 -22.71
N SER A 64 23.09 -8.45 -21.63
CA SER A 64 21.98 -7.51 -21.49
C SER A 64 22.15 -6.26 -22.36
N GLY A 65 23.32 -6.03 -22.96
CA GLY A 65 23.58 -4.86 -23.80
C GLY A 65 23.51 -3.52 -23.05
N LEU A 66 23.39 -3.55 -21.72
CA LEU A 66 23.46 -2.36 -20.87
C LEU A 66 24.93 -1.93 -20.81
N ILE A 67 25.29 -1.07 -21.76
CA ILE A 67 26.58 -0.38 -21.81
C ILE A 67 26.84 0.28 -20.45
N LYS A 68 27.92 -0.12 -19.80
CA LYS A 68 28.48 0.56 -18.63
C LYS A 68 28.93 1.95 -19.07
N PHE A 69 28.16 2.98 -18.72
CA PHE A 69 28.58 4.37 -18.89
C PHE A 69 29.59 4.71 -17.79
N ASP A 70 30.84 4.31 -17.98
CA ASP A 70 31.94 4.89 -17.23
C ASP A 70 32.12 6.34 -17.73
N ASN A 71 31.56 7.30 -16.98
CA ASN A 71 31.67 8.77 -17.10
C ASN A 71 30.73 9.48 -18.11
N LEU A 72 29.42 9.44 -17.86
CA LEU A 72 28.52 10.58 -18.14
C LEU A 72 28.18 11.30 -16.84
#